data_AF-A0A950K4F2-F1
#
_entry.id   AF-A0A950K4F2-F1
#
_cell.length_a   1.000
_cell.length_b   1.000
_cell.length_c   1.000
_cell.angle_alpha   90.00
_cell.angle_beta   90.00
_cell.angle_gamma   90.00
#
_symmetry.space_group_name_H-M   'P 1'
#
loop_
_entity.id
_entity.type
_entity.pdbx_description
1 polymer ?
#
loop_
_entity_poly.entity_id
_entity_poly.type
_entity_poly.pdbx_seq_one_letter_code
_entity_poly.pdbx_strand_id
1 'polypeptide(L)' 'VGQPRDGDTRSCYAVYHGDKVVWHRPEYDYKVTMQKIFNTPQLDPRAGERLAHGR' A
#
# COMPACT_ATOMS: atom_id res chain seq x y z
N VAL A 1 1.06 -2.70 7.99
CA VAL A 1 1.75 -2.45 6.70
C VAL A 1 1.06 -1.25 6.09
N GLY A 2 1.77 -0.12 5.98
CA GLY A 2 1.15 1.16 5.63
C GLY A 2 1.00 1.36 4.12
N GLN A 3 0.16 2.34 3.75
CA GLN A 3 0.14 2.92 2.41
C GLN A 3 1.57 3.33 2.02
N PRO A 4 2.17 2.78 0.94
CA PRO A 4 3.48 3.22 0.44
C PRO A 4 3.49 4.72 0.21
N ARG A 5 4.65 5.38 0.44
CA ARG A 5 4.81 6.84 0.31
C ARG A 5 6.00 7.27 -0.55
N ASP A 6 6.59 6.32 -1.26
CA ASP A 6 7.81 6.46 -2.04
C ASP A 6 7.56 6.44 -3.55
N GLY A 7 6.29 6.50 -3.98
CA GLY A 7 5.91 6.45 -5.40
C GLY A 7 5.80 5.04 -5.99
N ASP A 8 6.14 4.00 -5.23
CA ASP A 8 5.93 2.61 -5.61
C ASP A 8 4.60 2.12 -5.03
N THR A 9 3.68 1.68 -5.89
CA THR A 9 2.35 1.22 -5.47
C THR A 9 2.37 -0.13 -4.79
N ARG A 10 3.46 -0.90 -4.94
CA ARG A 10 3.63 -2.23 -4.33
C ARG A 10 3.72 -2.12 -2.81
N SER A 11 3.18 -3.13 -2.13
CA SER A 11 3.31 -3.22 -0.68
C SER A 11 4.78 -3.39 -0.31
N CYS A 12 5.19 -2.96 0.88
CA CYS A 12 6.57 -3.08 1.33
C CYS A 12 6.60 -3.72 2.72
N TYR A 13 7.42 -4.75 2.86
CA TYR A 13 7.76 -5.31 4.15
C TYR A 13 9.22 -5.77 4.15
N ALA A 14 9.76 -5.99 5.35
CA ALA A 14 11.10 -6.49 5.54
C ALA A 14 11.07 -7.81 6.31
N VAL A 15 11.96 -8.73 5.96
CA VAL A 15 12.24 -9.95 6.70
C VAL A 15 13.64 -9.82 7.29
N TYR A 16 13.74 -9.96 8.61
CA TYR A 16 15.02 -9.97 9.32
C TYR A 16 15.46 -11.42 9.55
N HIS A 17 16.67 -11.76 9.12
CA HIS A 17 17.25 -13.10 9.25
C HIS A 17 18.29 -13.22 10.36
N GLY A 18 18.47 -12.17 11.19
CA GLY A 18 19.46 -12.14 12.28
C GLY A 18 20.74 -11.37 11.92
N ASP A 19 21.24 -11.54 10.70
CA ASP A 19 22.45 -10.87 10.19
C ASP A 19 22.19 -9.93 9.00
N LYS A 20 21.02 -10.10 8.35
CA LYS A 20 20.59 -9.32 7.20
C LYS A 20 19.11 -8.97 7.27
N VAL A 21 18.76 -7.88 6.60
CA VAL A 21 17.37 -7.45 6.37
C VAL A 21 17.10 -7.53 4.87
N VAL A 22 16.05 -8.23 4.47
CA VAL A 22 15.61 -8.35 3.08
C VAL A 22 14.29 -7.61 2.90
N TRP A 23 14.25 -6.70 1.93
CA TRP A 23 13.07 -5.93 1.58
C TRP A 23 12.29 -6.62 0.47
N HIS A 24 10.98 -6.73 0.63
CA HIS A 24 10.08 -7.35 -0.33
C HIS A 24 9.04 -6.34 -0.82
N ARG A 25 8.81 -6.35 -2.14
CA ARG A 25 7.83 -5.51 -2.82
C ARG A 25 6.83 -6.34 -3.63
N PRO A 26 5.89 -7.06 -2.99
CA PRO A 26 4.88 -7.80 -3.73
C PRO A 26 3.88 -6.85 -4.39
N GLU A 27 3.48 -7.19 -5.60
CA GLU A 27 2.34 -6.58 -6.28
C GLU A 27 1.03 -6.97 -5.59
N TYR A 28 0.06 -6.06 -5.64
CA TYR A 28 -1.32 -6.33 -5.24
C TYR A 28 -2.26 -5.43 -6.05
N ASP A 29 -3.51 -5.85 -6.17
CA ASP A 29 -4.52 -5.03 -6.84
C ASP A 29 -5.02 -3.93 -5.91
N TYR A 30 -4.33 -2.79 -5.96
CA TYR A 30 -4.71 -1.62 -5.19
C TYR A 30 -6.10 -1.07 -5.56
N LYS A 31 -6.61 -1.34 -6.78
CA LYS A 31 -7.91 -0.85 -7.24
C LYS A 31 -9.05 -1.51 -6.45
N VAL A 32 -8.91 -2.78 -6.07
CA VAL A 32 -9.87 -3.46 -5.19
C VAL A 32 -9.96 -2.76 -3.83
N THR A 33 -8.82 -2.36 -3.27
CA THR A 33 -8.77 -1.62 -2.00
C THR A 33 -9.33 -0.20 -2.16
N MET A 34 -9.00 0.49 -3.26
CA MET A 34 -9.61 1.79 -3.60
C MET A 34 -11.13 1.70 -3.61
N GLN A 35 -11.68 0.69 -4.28
CA GLN A 35 -13.13 0.52 -4.37
C GLN A 35 -13.77 0.30 -2.99
N LYS A 36 -13.12 -0.44 -2.09
CA LYS A 36 -13.59 -0.60 -0.71
C LYS A 36 -13.62 0.74 0.03
N ILE A 37 -12.59 1.58 -0.16
CA ILE A 37 -12.52 2.92 0.43
C ILE A 37 -13.65 3.80 -0.12
N PHE A 38 -13.83 3.84 -1.44
CA PHE A 38 -14.90 4.62 -2.08
C PHE A 38 -16.30 4.17 -1.67
N ASN A 39 -16.47 2.88 -1.40
CA ASN A 39 -17.74 2.32 -0.94
C ASN A 39 -17.99 2.51 0.56
N THR A 40 -17.08 3.14 1.30
CA THR A 40 -17.20 3.38 2.74
C THR A 40 -17.32 4.89 3.01
N PRO A 41 -18.54 5.44 3.18
CA PRO A 41 -18.77 6.89 3.29
C PRO A 41 -18.04 7.58 4.44
N GLN A 42 -17.63 6.83 5.47
CA GLN A 42 -16.91 7.34 6.63
C GLN A 42 -15.40 7.51 6.37
N LEU A 43 -14.89 6.99 5.24
CA LEU A 43 -13.50 7.12 4.85
C LEU A 43 -13.34 8.26 3.83
N ASP A 44 -12.28 9.05 4.00
CA ASP A 44 -11.91 10.08 3.03
C ASP A 44 -11.51 9.42 1.69
N PRO A 45 -12.19 9.73 0.57
CA PRO A 45 -11.86 9.20 -0.75
C PRO A 45 -10.40 9.40 -1.16
N ARG A 46 -9.76 10.47 -0.66
CA ARG A 46 -8.35 10.77 -0.90
C ARG A 46 -7.42 9.64 -0.44
N ALA A 47 -7.83 8.85 0.57
CA ALA A 47 -7.08 7.67 0.99
C ALA A 47 -7.02 6.60 -0.11
N GLY A 48 -8.10 6.44 -0.88
CA GLY A 48 -8.14 5.55 -2.05
C GLY A 48 -7.31 6.10 -3.20
N GLU A 49 -7.54 7.35 -3.59
CA GLU A 49 -6.84 7.99 -4.72
C GLU A 49 -5.31 7.87 -4.63
N ARG A 50 -4.75 8.08 -3.45
CA ARG A 50 -3.30 8.08 -3.28
C ARG A 50 -2.67 6.69 -3.39
N LEU A 51 -3.44 5.60 -3.29
CA LEU A 51 -2.92 4.24 -3.52
C LEU A 51 -2.37 4.06 -4.93
N ALA A 52 -3.00 4.69 -5.93
CA ALA A 52 -2.53 4.66 -7.33
C ALA A 52 -1.20 5.41 -7.54
N HIS A 53 -0.79 6.24 -6.57
CA HIS A 53 0.41 7.07 -6.63
C HIS A 53 1.50 6.63 -5.65
N GLY A 54 1.24 5.60 -4.82
CA GLY A 54 2.14 5.23 -3.72
C GLY A 54 2.42 6.42 -2.79
N ARG A 55 1.36 7.10 -2.32
CA ARG A 55 1.45 8.30 -1.46
C ARG A 55 0.59 8.26 -0.22
#